data_AF-A0A3D0I7U3-F1
#
_entry.id   AF-A0A3D0I7U3-F1
#
_cell.length_a   1.000
_cell.length_b   1.000
_cell.length_c   1.000
_cell.angle_alpha   90.00
_cell.angle_beta   90.00
_cell.angle_gamma   90.00
#
_symmetry.space_group_name_H-M   'P 1'
#
loop_
_entity.id
_entity.type
_entity.pdbx_description
1 polymer ?
#
loop_
_entity_poly.entity_id
_entity_poly.type
_entity_poly.pdbx_seq_one_letter_code
_entity_poly.pdbx_strand_id
1 'polypeptide(L)' 'MRRASVADELRIEQRRDVASLSPGERVLLALKLGSESIELLKARSGLSREHARRALERRRQSRRRPSACLEALLA' A
#
# COMPACT_ATOMS: atom_id res chain seq x y z
N MET A 1 -14.02 -23.47 16.31
CA MET A 1 -14.00 -22.11 15.71
C MET A 1 -12.70 -21.41 16.11
N ARG A 2 -11.84 -20.99 15.17
CA ARG A 2 -10.76 -20.06 15.50
C ARG A 2 -11.38 -18.69 15.72
N ARG A 3 -11.18 -18.09 16.91
CA ARG A 3 -11.49 -16.67 17.12
C ARG A 3 -10.63 -15.84 16.16
N ALA A 4 -11.22 -14.82 15.53
CA ALA A 4 -10.46 -13.89 14.70
C ALA A 4 -9.37 -13.24 15.56
N SER A 5 -8.19 -12.99 14.98
CA SER A 5 -7.17 -12.21 15.67
C SER A 5 -7.64 -10.77 15.81
N VAL A 6 -7.21 -10.06 16.86
CA VAL A 6 -7.39 -8.61 16.98
C VAL A 6 -6.92 -7.89 15.72
N ALA A 7 -5.85 -8.38 15.07
CA ALA A 7 -5.36 -7.81 13.82
C ALA A 7 -6.35 -7.98 12.65
N ASP A 8 -7.14 -9.05 12.64
CA ASP A 8 -8.15 -9.27 11.60
C ASP A 8 -9.39 -8.40 11.84
N GLU A 9 -9.80 -8.22 13.09
CA GLU A 9 -10.88 -7.31 13.47
C GLU A 9 -10.55 -5.87 13.08
N LEU A 10 -9.34 -5.40 13.40
CA LEU A 10 -8.86 -4.07 12.99
C LEU A 10 -8.82 -3.90 11.46
N ARG A 11 -8.48 -4.94 10.70
CA ARG A 11 -8.50 -4.88 9.22
C ARG A 11 -9.93 -4.79 8.68
N ILE A 12 -10.88 -5.46 9.31
CA ILE A 12 -12.30 -5.40 8.92
C ILE A 12 -12.83 -4.00 9.18
N GLU A 13 -12.53 -3.43 10.35
CA GLU A 13 -12.90 -2.06 10.71
C GLU A 13 -12.31 -1.03 9.74
N GLN A 14 -11.00 -1.06 9.51
CA GLN A 14 -10.35 -0.16 8.54
C GLN A 14 -10.96 -0.24 7.14
N ARG A 15 -11.37 -1.44 6.69
CA ARG A 15 -12.04 -1.59 5.39
C ARG A 15 -13.40 -0.92 5.37
N ARG A 16 -14.16 -0.98 6.48
CA ARG A 16 -15.46 -0.30 6.61
C ARG A 16 -15.27 1.22 6.60
N ASP A 17 -14.27 1.72 7.31
CA ASP A 17 -13.96 3.15 7.35
C ASP A 17 -13.55 3.68 5.98
N VAL A 18 -12.70 2.95 5.26
CA VAL A 18 -12.32 3.34 3.89
C VAL A 18 -13.51 3.24 2.94
N ALA A 19 -14.43 2.30 3.16
CA ALA A 19 -15.62 2.13 2.33
C ALA A 19 -16.65 3.25 2.53
N SER A 20 -16.69 3.92 3.69
CA SER A 20 -17.58 5.06 3.94
C SER A 20 -17.09 6.36 3.31
N LEU A 21 -15.80 6.45 2.97
CA LEU A 21 -15.22 7.59 2.26
C LEU A 21 -15.72 7.70 0.82
N SER A 22 -15.92 8.93 0.37
CA SER A 22 -16.12 9.27 -1.04
C SER A 22 -14.88 8.93 -1.88
N PRO A 23 -15.01 8.81 -3.22
CA PRO A 23 -13.87 8.55 -4.08
C PRO A 23 -12.72 9.57 -3.92
N GLY A 24 -13.04 10.87 -3.76
CA GLY A 24 -12.05 11.92 -3.57
C GLY A 24 -11.29 11.77 -2.25
N GLU A 25 -11.99 11.49 -1.15
CA GLU A 25 -11.38 11.26 0.16
C GLU A 25 -10.48 10.03 0.16
N ARG A 26 -10.86 8.96 -0.54
CA ARG A 26 -10.02 7.77 -0.70
C ARG A 26 -8.70 8.10 -1.41
N VAL A 27 -8.74 8.94 -2.45
CA VAL A 27 -7.53 9.39 -3.15
C VAL A 27 -6.64 10.22 -2.22
N LEU A 28 -7.22 11.18 -1.50
CA LEU A 28 -6.47 12.00 -0.54
C LEU A 28 -5.82 11.15 0.56
N LEU A 29 -6.56 10.19 1.11
CA LEU A 29 -6.03 9.24 2.10
C LEU A 29 -4.88 8.41 1.53
N ALA A 30 -5.01 7.89 0.31
CA ALA A 30 -3.94 7.12 -0.34
C ALA A 30 -2.66 7.95 -0.55
N LEU A 31 -2.79 9.21 -0.96
CA LEU A 31 -1.66 10.13 -1.13
C LEU A 31 -0.98 10.46 0.21
N LYS A 32 -1.77 10.69 1.25
CA LYS A 32 -1.28 10.91 2.62
C LYS A 32 -0.49 9.71 3.13
N LEU A 33 -1.09 8.51 3.11
CA LEU A 33 -0.44 7.27 3.55
C LEU A 33 0.83 6.95 2.73
N GLY A 34 0.81 7.26 1.43
CA GLY A 34 1.97 7.14 0.56
C GLY A 34 3.12 8.05 0.98
N SER A 35 2.82 9.30 1.33
CA SER A 35 3.80 10.28 1.80
C SER A 35 4.38 9.90 3.16
N GLU A 36 3.54 9.49 4.11
CA GLU A 36 3.97 9.01 5.43
C GLU A 36 4.87 7.78 5.33
N SER A 37 4.53 6.83 4.44
CA SER A 37 5.35 5.64 4.20
C SER A 37 6.77 6.00 3.72
N ILE A 38 6.90 7.04 2.88
CA ILE A 38 8.20 7.52 2.41
C ILE A 38 9.00 8.10 3.59
N GLU A 39 8.38 8.95 4.41
CA GLU A 39 9.04 9.56 5.57
C GLU A 39 9.47 8.52 6.61
N LEU A 40 8.64 7.52 6.90
CA LEU A 40 8.99 6.41 7.78
C LEU A 40 10.18 5.61 7.26
N LEU A 41 10.21 5.31 5.96
CA LEU A 41 11.35 4.60 5.38
C LEU A 41 12.61 5.45 5.40
N LYS A 42 12.49 6.75 5.10
CA LYS A 42 13.58 7.72 5.18
C LYS A 42 14.22 7.72 6.57
N ALA A 43 13.40 7.89 7.60
CA ALA A 43 13.84 7.90 9.00
C ALA A 43 14.51 6.58 9.41
N ARG A 44 13.98 5.44 8.96
CA ARG A 44 14.51 4.11 9.31
C ARG A 44 15.83 3.76 8.63
N SER A 45 16.04 4.24 7.39
CA SER A 45 17.12 3.76 6.52
C SER A 45 18.19 4.81 6.21
N GLY A 46 18.01 6.06 6.62
CA GLY A 46 18.91 7.16 6.27
C GLY A 46 18.92 7.52 4.78
N LEU A 47 18.00 6.96 3.99
CA LEU A 47 17.88 7.24 2.57
C LEU A 47 17.43 8.69 2.33
N SER A 48 17.75 9.23 1.15
CA SER A 48 17.07 10.43 0.65
C SER A 48 15.60 10.12 0.37
N ARG A 49 14.76 11.16 0.34
CA ARG A 49 13.33 11.02 0.02
C ARG A 49 13.10 10.31 -1.32
N GLU A 50 13.87 10.67 -2.35
CA GLU A 50 13.76 10.07 -3.69
C GLU A 50 14.18 8.59 -3.70
N HIS A 51 15.25 8.24 -2.99
CA HIS A 51 15.65 6.84 -2.87
C HIS A 51 14.65 6.00 -2.08
N ALA A 52 14.06 6.54 -1.01
CA ALA A 52 12.98 5.88 -0.27
C ALA A 52 11.74 5.67 -1.15
N ARG A 53 11.35 6.69 -1.94
CA ARG A 53 10.25 6.60 -2.92
C ARG A 53 10.48 5.47 -3.92
N ARG A 54 11.64 5.44 -4.58
CA ARG A 54 12.00 4.39 -5.55
C ARG A 54 12.06 3.00 -4.91
N ALA A 55 12.56 2.90 -3.68
CA ALA A 55 12.60 1.63 -2.96
C ALA A 55 11.20 1.08 -2.67
N LEU A 56 10.25 1.93 -2.26
CA LEU A 56 8.85 1.54 -2.07
C LEU A 56 8.18 1.16 -3.38
N GLU A 57 8.44 1.91 -4.46
CA GLU A 57 7.91 1.62 -5.79
C GLU A 57 8.35 0.23 -6.29
N ARG A 58 9.65 -0.07 -6.21
CA ARG A 58 10.18 -1.40 -6.57
C ARG A 58 9.58 -2.52 -5.73
N ARG A 59 9.42 -2.33 -4.42
CA ARG A 59 8.76 -3.30 -3.52
C ARG A 59 7.30 -3.55 -3.87
N ARG A 60 6.59 -2.53 -4.35
CA ARG A 60 5.21 -2.67 -4.84
C ARG A 60 5.20 -3.44 -6.15
N GLN A 61 6.06 -3.09 -7.09
CA GLN A 61 6.18 -3.77 -8.39
C GLN A 61 6.53 -5.25 -8.23
N SER A 62 7.46 -5.61 -7.34
CA SER A 62 7.85 -7.01 -7.11
C SER A 62 6.74 -7.88 -6.52
N ARG A 63 5.66 -7.27 -6.01
CA ARG A 63 4.47 -7.97 -5.50
C ARG A 63 3.30 -7.92 -6.47
N ARG A 64 3.43 -7.22 -7.61
CA ARG A 64 2.37 -7.22 -8.63
C ARG A 64 2.32 -8.58 -9.29
N ARG A 65 1.12 -9.06 -9.54
CA ARG A 65 0.89 -10.15 -10.48
C ARG A 65 0.71 -9.54 -11.87
N PRO A 66 1.41 -10.04 -12.90
CA PRO A 66 1.15 -9.67 -14.28
C PRO A 66 -0.33 -9.92 -14.63
N SER A 67 -0.89 -9.13 -15.54
CA SER A 67 -2.21 -9.42 -16.12
C SER A 67 -2.05 -10.53 -17.16
N ALA A 68 -3.12 -11.28 -17.46
CA ALA A 68 -3.08 -12.33 -18.48
C ALA A 68 -2.59 -11.81 -19.86
N CYS A 69 -2.91 -10.56 -20.20
CA CYS A 69 -2.38 -9.90 -21.40
C CYS A 69 -0.87 -9.67 -21.32
N LEU A 70 -0.36 -9.19 -20.18
CA LEU A 70 1.09 -9.04 -19.97
C LEU A 70 1.81 -10.38 -19.95
N GLU A 71 1.20 -11.43 -19.39
CA GLU A 71 1.75 -12.79 -19.43
C GLU A 71 1.88 -13.27 -20.88
N ALA A 72 0.86 -13.05 -21.72
CA ALA A 72 0.90 -13.40 -23.13
C ALA A 72 1.94 -12.61 -23.94
N LEU A 73 2.25 -11.37 -23.56
CA LEU A 73 3.27 -10.53 -24.21
C LEU A 73 4.70 -10.82 -23.77
N LEU A 74 4.89 -11.46 -22.60
CA LEU A 74 6.19 -11.76 -22.01
C LEU A 74 6.61 -13.23 -22.15
N ALA A 75 5.76 -14.08 -22.75
CA ALA A 75 6.05 -15.47 -23.09
C ALA A 75 6.80 -15.58 -24.42
#